data_AF-A0A5C6HBJ3-F1
#
_entry.id   AF-A0A5C6HBJ3-F1
#
_cell.length_a   1.000
_cell.length_b   1.000
_cell.length_c   1.000
_cell.angle_alpha   90.00
_cell.angle_beta   90.00
_cell.angle_gamma   90.00
#
_symmetry.space_group_name_H-M   'P 1'
#
loop_
_entity.id
_entity.type
_entity.pdbx_description
1 polymer ?
#
loop_
_entity_poly.entity_id
_entity_poly.type
_entity_poly.pdbx_seq_one_letter_code
_entity_poly.pdbx_strand_id
1 'polypeptide(L)'
;AEGMQDSSQPYKYNGKELDTDRGLNLYDYSARYMDPALGRFNTVDPMAEKRPWVSPYVFCSNNPVNRIDINGNWDVSVHLAQNRSQNGYGIAIVTDRNGNEVYRFQVRGEGIGGRNRMSENADTPLGTYDIPDNNPWLTGGNRASYGPNARLNMTPESGEIEESGRDAIRIHGGRQENYDSKTKKWILADNPELKKTRGCLRAFDTDMSAFKKITDNLQETDSKEVPGQVTISADLDKLGAPTKTESINGVNVQYYVPESQIKYWQYLIDSTFGKNKK
;
A
#
# COMPACT_ATOMS: atom_id res chain seq x y z
N ALA A 1 6.86 -10.02 54.17
CA ALA A 1 6.73 -9.20 52.95
C ALA A 1 7.50 -9.92 51.86
N GLU A 2 6.80 -10.68 51.03
CA GLU A 2 7.38 -11.32 49.85
C GLU A 2 7.41 -10.28 48.73
N GLY A 3 8.62 -9.88 48.33
CA GLY A 3 8.85 -8.88 47.29
C GLY A 3 8.76 -9.50 45.91
N MET A 4 7.72 -9.11 45.17
CA MET A 4 7.56 -9.03 43.72
C MET A 4 8.38 -10.02 42.85
N GLN A 5 7.66 -10.99 42.26
CA GLN A 5 8.05 -11.59 40.99
C GLN A 5 8.27 -10.47 39.97
N ASP A 6 9.51 -10.29 39.50
CA ASP A 6 9.77 -9.55 38.28
C ASP A 6 9.12 -10.32 37.14
N SER A 7 8.04 -9.78 36.57
CA SER A 7 7.46 -10.29 35.34
C SER A 7 8.49 -9.99 34.24
N SER A 8 9.46 -10.89 34.06
CA SER A 8 10.44 -10.83 32.99
C SER A 8 9.68 -10.68 31.67
N GLN A 9 9.61 -9.45 31.16
CA GLN A 9 9.02 -9.15 29.86
C GLN A 9 10.17 -9.26 28.84
N PRO A 10 10.29 -10.38 28.09
CA PRO A 10 11.42 -10.61 27.20
C PRO A 10 11.39 -9.67 26.00
N TYR A 11 10.25 -9.10 25.63
CA TYR A 11 10.14 -8.19 24.49
C TYR A 11 10.37 -6.74 24.95
N LYS A 12 11.30 -6.02 24.31
CA LYS A 12 11.58 -4.61 24.65
C LYS A 12 11.49 -3.74 23.40
N TYR A 13 12.60 -3.16 22.96
CA TYR A 13 12.66 -2.31 21.76
C TYR A 13 12.12 -3.04 20.52
N ASN A 14 11.19 -2.40 19.81
CA ASN A 14 10.52 -2.88 18.59
C ASN A 14 9.74 -4.19 18.74
N GLY A 15 9.32 -4.52 19.97
CA GLY A 15 8.67 -5.78 20.25
C GLY A 15 9.55 -7.00 19.91
N LYS A 16 10.87 -6.82 19.86
CA LYS A 16 11.83 -7.90 19.68
C LYS A 16 12.29 -8.43 21.02
N GLU A 17 12.54 -9.73 21.07
CA GLU A 17 13.04 -10.40 22.25
C GLU A 17 14.45 -9.87 22.55
N LEU A 18 14.63 -9.40 23.78
CA LEU A 18 15.91 -9.01 24.34
C LEU A 18 16.57 -10.29 24.90
N ASP A 19 17.51 -10.80 24.14
CA ASP A 19 18.40 -11.86 24.58
C ASP A 19 19.47 -11.27 25.51
N THR A 20 19.40 -11.65 26.78
CA THR A 20 20.35 -11.23 27.82
C THR A 20 21.48 -12.24 28.02
N ASP A 21 21.58 -13.27 27.16
CA ASP A 21 22.60 -14.31 27.28
C ASP A 21 24.00 -13.69 27.33
N ARG A 22 24.78 -14.17 28.30
CA ARG A 22 26.15 -13.73 28.61
C ARG A 22 26.32 -12.21 28.79
N GLY A 23 25.25 -11.48 29.09
CA GLY A 23 25.29 -10.03 29.34
C GLY A 23 25.43 -9.15 28.09
N LEU A 24 25.23 -9.71 26.88
CA LEU A 24 25.38 -8.98 25.63
C LEU A 24 24.16 -8.09 25.30
N ASN A 25 22.98 -8.38 25.88
CA ASN A 25 21.75 -7.59 25.75
C ASN A 25 21.40 -7.26 24.29
N LEU A 26 21.26 -8.30 23.47
CA LEU A 26 21.01 -8.19 22.03
C LEU A 26 19.53 -8.38 21.72
N TYR A 27 19.04 -7.71 20.68
CA TYR A 27 17.68 -7.92 20.19
C TYR A 27 17.62 -8.92 19.05
N ASP A 28 16.79 -9.94 19.17
CA ASP A 28 16.57 -10.93 18.11
C ASP A 28 15.59 -10.41 17.04
N TYR A 29 16.10 -10.11 15.84
CA TYR A 29 15.32 -9.76 14.64
C TYR A 29 15.19 -10.95 13.67
N SER A 30 15.34 -12.17 14.18
CA SER A 30 15.32 -13.48 13.50
C SER A 30 16.46 -13.69 12.52
N ALA A 31 16.60 -12.80 11.52
CA ALA A 31 17.66 -12.90 10.54
C ALA A 31 19.02 -12.44 11.10
N ARG A 32 19.01 -11.55 12.09
CA ARG A 32 20.20 -10.92 12.68
C ARG A 32 19.93 -10.48 14.11
N TYR A 33 20.98 -10.35 14.91
CA TYR A 33 20.93 -9.72 16.23
C TYR A 33 21.32 -8.24 16.13
N MET A 34 20.51 -7.37 16.75
CA MET A 34 20.77 -5.94 16.84
C MET A 34 21.40 -5.60 18.20
N ASP A 35 22.54 -4.89 18.16
CA ASP A 35 23.22 -4.37 19.34
C ASP A 35 22.69 -2.96 19.64
N PRO A 36 21.94 -2.76 20.75
CA PRO A 36 21.35 -1.47 21.07
C PRO A 36 22.37 -0.45 21.56
N ALA A 37 23.52 -0.88 22.11
CA ALA A 37 24.58 0.03 22.54
C ALA A 37 25.31 0.63 21.32
N LEU A 38 25.37 -0.12 20.22
CA LEU A 38 26.03 0.31 18.98
C LEU A 38 25.06 0.84 17.90
N GLY A 39 23.75 0.56 18.01
CA GLY A 39 22.74 0.98 17.04
C GLY A 39 22.90 0.33 15.66
N ARG A 40 23.38 -0.93 15.61
CA ARG A 40 23.67 -1.67 14.36
C ARG A 40 23.46 -3.17 14.51
N PHE A 41 23.37 -3.88 13.39
CA PHE A 41 23.42 -5.35 13.42
C PHE A 41 24.85 -5.84 13.68
N ASN A 42 24.99 -6.95 14.40
CA ASN A 42 26.28 -7.57 14.69
C ASN A 42 26.80 -8.48 13.54
N THR A 43 25.96 -8.70 12.53
CA THR A 43 26.21 -9.60 11.39
C THR A 43 25.89 -8.90 10.07
N VAL A 44 26.59 -9.31 9.00
CA VAL A 44 26.41 -8.79 7.65
C VAL A 44 24.99 -9.09 7.15
N ASP A 45 24.32 -8.10 6.56
CA ASP A 45 23.04 -8.30 5.88
C ASP A 45 23.17 -9.39 4.80
N PRO A 46 22.37 -10.47 4.84
CA PRO A 46 22.37 -11.49 3.79
C PRO A 46 22.06 -10.93 2.39
N MET A 47 21.47 -9.74 2.31
CA MET A 47 21.19 -9.01 1.07
C MET A 47 22.12 -7.81 0.85
N ALA A 48 23.26 -7.72 1.53
CA ALA A 48 24.21 -6.61 1.42
C ALA A 48 24.61 -6.32 -0.04
N GLU A 49 24.79 -7.37 -0.86
CA GLU A 49 25.13 -7.25 -2.28
C GLU A 49 24.09 -6.50 -3.11
N LYS A 50 22.82 -6.48 -2.67
CA LYS A 50 21.74 -5.74 -3.33
C LYS A 50 21.71 -4.27 -2.97
N ARG A 51 22.46 -3.85 -1.94
CA ARG A 51 22.51 -2.47 -1.44
C ARG A 51 23.96 -2.03 -1.20
N PRO A 52 24.84 -2.08 -2.23
CA PRO A 52 26.27 -1.80 -2.07
C PRO A 52 26.56 -0.36 -1.60
N TRP A 53 25.62 0.56 -1.79
CA TRP A 53 25.72 1.95 -1.33
C TRP A 53 25.36 2.15 0.17
N VAL A 54 25.02 1.08 0.89
CA VAL A 54 24.67 1.11 2.32
C VAL A 54 25.54 0.12 3.08
N SER A 55 25.95 0.47 4.30
CA SER A 55 26.73 -0.43 5.16
C SER A 55 26.00 -1.76 5.38
N PRO A 56 26.68 -2.92 5.26
CA PRO A 56 26.09 -4.24 5.50
C PRO A 56 25.61 -4.44 6.94
N TYR A 57 26.01 -3.58 7.87
CA TYR A 57 25.64 -3.63 9.29
C TYR A 57 24.56 -2.62 9.66
N VAL A 58 24.04 -1.82 8.71
CA VAL A 58 23.15 -0.71 9.03
C VAL A 58 21.85 -1.22 9.67
N PHE A 59 21.47 -0.62 10.79
CA PHE A 59 20.14 -0.77 11.37
C PHE A 59 19.27 0.39 10.91
N CYS A 60 18.08 0.12 10.39
CA CYS A 60 17.11 1.13 9.97
C CYS A 60 17.66 2.22 9.01
N SER A 61 18.67 1.90 8.20
CA SER A 61 19.36 2.88 7.33
C SER A 61 19.82 4.15 8.06
N ASN A 62 20.30 4.04 9.30
CA ASN A 62 20.66 5.15 10.19
C ASN A 62 19.50 6.10 10.53
N ASN A 63 18.26 5.65 10.34
CA ASN A 63 17.08 6.37 10.78
C ASN A 63 16.19 5.45 11.64
N PRO A 64 16.68 5.04 12.83
CA PRO A 64 15.92 4.18 13.74
C PRO A 64 14.69 4.89 14.28
N VAL A 65 14.64 6.23 14.28
CA VAL A 65 13.45 6.97 14.72
C VAL A 65 12.30 6.84 13.71
N ASN A 66 12.58 6.82 12.40
CA ASN A 66 11.53 6.80 11.36
C ASN A 66 11.34 5.44 10.67
N ARG A 67 12.09 4.39 11.04
CA ARG A 67 11.97 3.04 10.41
C ARG A 67 11.65 1.94 11.41
N ILE A 68 10.91 2.29 12.44
CA ILE A 68 10.26 1.34 13.34
C ILE A 68 8.78 1.66 13.24
N ASP A 69 8.03 0.76 12.62
CA ASP A 69 6.58 0.83 12.67
C ASP A 69 6.12 0.42 14.07
N ILE A 70 5.90 1.42 14.91
CA ILE A 70 5.45 1.28 16.30
C ILE A 70 3.94 1.00 16.37
N ASN A 71 3.19 1.28 15.30
CA ASN A 71 1.74 1.19 15.30
C ASN A 71 1.25 -0.11 14.65
N GLY A 72 1.93 -0.57 13.58
CA GLY A 72 1.65 -1.85 12.94
C GLY A 72 0.25 -1.88 12.36
N ASN A 73 0.03 -1.12 11.30
CA ASN A 73 -1.25 -0.96 10.62
C ASN A 73 -1.12 -1.33 9.14
N TRP A 74 -2.24 -1.58 8.46
CA TRP A 74 -2.20 -1.79 7.03
C TRP A 74 -2.10 -0.44 6.32
N ASP A 75 -1.12 -0.31 5.45
CA ASP A 75 -0.75 0.93 4.78
C ASP A 75 -0.98 0.85 3.28
N VAL A 76 -1.09 2.02 2.64
CA VAL A 76 -1.13 2.15 1.18
C VAL A 76 -0.03 3.08 0.71
N SER A 77 0.86 2.59 -0.14
CA SER A 77 1.78 3.45 -0.89
C SER A 77 1.28 3.65 -2.32
N VAL A 78 1.22 4.91 -2.75
CA VAL A 78 0.80 5.28 -4.10
C VAL A 78 1.95 5.96 -4.81
N HIS A 79 2.42 5.31 -5.85
CA HIS A 79 3.49 5.77 -6.71
C HIS A 79 2.87 6.29 -8.00
N LEU A 80 2.96 7.60 -8.26
CA LEU A 80 2.39 8.25 -9.45
C LEU A 80 3.50 8.64 -10.42
N ALA A 81 3.15 8.75 -11.71
CA ALA A 81 4.11 9.25 -12.67
C ALA A 81 4.52 10.70 -12.34
N GLN A 82 5.82 11.00 -12.46
CA GLN A 82 6.35 12.36 -12.29
C GLN A 82 5.67 13.34 -13.25
N ASN A 83 5.62 12.97 -14.54
CA ASN A 83 4.99 13.79 -15.57
C ASN A 83 3.57 13.30 -15.86
N ARG A 84 2.62 13.75 -15.04
CA ARG A 84 1.19 13.40 -15.19
C ARG A 84 0.54 13.90 -16.48
N SER A 85 1.17 14.85 -17.19
CA SER A 85 0.70 15.28 -18.52
C SER A 85 0.98 14.24 -19.61
N GLN A 86 2.03 13.42 -19.43
CA GLN A 86 2.39 12.34 -20.35
C GLN A 86 1.80 11.00 -19.89
N ASN A 87 1.78 10.75 -18.57
CA ASN A 87 1.20 9.55 -17.99
C ASN A 87 0.47 9.91 -16.69
N GLY A 88 -0.85 10.00 -16.71
CA GLY A 88 -1.64 10.34 -15.52
C GLY A 88 -1.80 9.22 -14.49
N TYR A 89 -1.18 8.06 -14.71
CA TYR A 89 -1.39 6.84 -13.94
C TYR A 89 -0.29 6.58 -12.93
N GLY A 90 -0.56 5.62 -12.05
CA GLY A 90 0.38 5.08 -11.09
C GLY A 90 -0.08 3.74 -10.53
N ILE A 91 0.62 3.30 -9.49
CA ILE A 91 0.40 2.02 -8.82
C ILE A 91 0.18 2.29 -7.33
N ALA A 92 -0.90 1.73 -6.79
CA ALA A 92 -1.13 1.63 -5.36
C ALA A 92 -0.69 0.24 -4.88
N ILE A 93 -0.01 0.17 -3.75
CA ILE A 93 0.46 -1.05 -3.10
C ILE A 93 -0.07 -1.03 -1.66
N VAL A 94 -0.70 -2.12 -1.25
CA VAL A 94 -1.26 -2.30 0.09
C VAL A 94 -0.36 -3.26 0.84
N THR A 95 0.04 -2.88 2.05
CA THR A 95 0.83 -3.72 2.94
C THR A 95 0.07 -4.03 4.22
N ASP A 96 0.31 -5.20 4.80
CA ASP A 96 -0.13 -5.52 6.16
C ASP A 96 0.76 -4.80 7.21
N ARG A 97 0.41 -4.91 8.49
CA ARG A 97 1.19 -4.36 9.60
C ARG A 97 2.60 -4.89 9.79
N ASN A 98 2.95 -5.96 9.09
CA ASN A 98 4.31 -6.52 9.08
C ASN A 98 5.11 -6.01 7.87
N GLY A 99 4.51 -5.16 7.02
CA GLY A 99 5.10 -4.63 5.80
C GLY A 99 5.04 -5.58 4.60
N ASN A 100 4.27 -6.68 4.68
CA ASN A 100 4.10 -7.60 3.56
C ASN A 100 3.12 -7.01 2.55
N GLU A 101 3.48 -7.00 1.27
CA GLU A 101 2.55 -6.63 0.19
C GLU A 101 1.44 -7.68 0.07
N VAL A 102 0.19 -7.22 0.19
CA VAL A 102 -1.01 -8.07 0.11
C VAL A 102 -1.85 -7.77 -1.13
N TYR A 103 -1.70 -6.57 -1.69
CA TYR A 103 -2.41 -6.16 -2.89
C TYR A 103 -1.68 -5.06 -3.64
N ARG A 104 -1.89 -5.02 -4.96
CA ARG A 104 -1.36 -3.96 -5.82
C ARG A 104 -2.35 -3.72 -6.96
N PHE A 105 -2.61 -2.45 -7.25
CA PHE A 105 -3.57 -2.08 -8.29
C PHE A 105 -3.22 -0.76 -8.98
N GLN A 106 -3.79 -0.56 -10.17
CA GLN A 106 -3.57 0.66 -10.95
C GLN A 106 -4.45 1.80 -10.45
N VAL A 107 -3.88 3.00 -10.39
CA VAL A 107 -4.61 4.24 -10.09
C VAL A 107 -4.35 5.31 -11.14
N ARG A 108 -5.25 6.30 -11.22
CA ARG A 108 -5.05 7.56 -11.94
C ARG A 108 -5.14 8.73 -10.97
N GLY A 109 -4.05 9.50 -10.86
CA GLY A 109 -3.94 10.70 -10.02
C GLY A 109 -4.07 12.01 -10.79
N GLU A 110 -4.53 11.92 -12.05
CA GLU A 110 -4.76 13.08 -12.90
C GLU A 110 -6.13 13.72 -12.64
N GLY A 111 -6.10 15.02 -12.36
CA GLY A 111 -7.27 15.86 -12.11
C GLY A 111 -7.76 16.59 -13.37
N ILE A 112 -9.00 17.07 -13.32
CA ILE A 112 -9.59 17.88 -14.39
C ILE A 112 -9.15 19.35 -14.34
N GLY A 113 -8.72 19.83 -13.17
CA GLY A 113 -8.32 21.23 -12.92
C GLY A 113 -6.91 21.58 -13.38
N GLY A 114 -6.18 20.62 -13.98
CA GLY A 114 -4.82 20.83 -14.48
C GLY A 114 -3.73 20.25 -13.57
N ARG A 115 -2.48 20.66 -13.81
CA ARG A 115 -1.28 20.06 -13.21
C ARG A 115 -0.85 20.67 -11.88
N ASN A 116 -1.33 21.86 -11.56
CA ASN A 116 -0.98 22.51 -10.30
C ASN A 116 -1.68 21.80 -9.15
N ARG A 117 -0.97 20.89 -8.46
CA ARG A 117 -1.52 20.07 -7.38
C ARG A 117 -2.04 20.87 -6.18
N MET A 118 -1.65 22.15 -6.07
CA MET A 118 -2.16 23.03 -5.04
C MET A 118 -3.54 23.61 -5.37
N SER A 119 -3.97 23.54 -6.63
CA SER A 119 -5.25 24.11 -7.07
C SER A 119 -6.41 23.13 -6.89
N GLU A 120 -7.61 23.67 -6.67
CA GLU A 120 -8.83 22.88 -6.63
C GLU A 120 -9.02 22.05 -7.92
N ASN A 121 -9.58 20.85 -7.78
CA ASN A 121 -9.90 19.94 -8.87
C ASN A 121 -8.70 19.43 -9.71
N ALA A 122 -7.50 19.95 -9.47
CA ALA A 122 -6.28 19.58 -10.16
C ALA A 122 -5.79 18.21 -9.70
N ASP A 123 -4.68 17.77 -10.31
CA ASP A 123 -3.94 16.57 -9.96
C ASP A 123 -3.87 16.32 -8.45
N THR A 124 -3.94 15.05 -8.04
CA THR A 124 -3.89 14.63 -6.62
C THR A 124 -2.64 15.18 -5.94
N PRO A 125 -2.76 15.90 -4.80
CA PRO A 125 -1.60 16.33 -4.03
C PRO A 125 -0.74 15.15 -3.58
N LEU A 126 0.55 15.39 -3.43
CA LEU A 126 1.46 14.44 -2.79
C LEU A 126 1.44 14.59 -1.27
N GLY A 127 2.03 13.63 -0.58
CA GLY A 127 2.16 13.66 0.87
C GLY A 127 1.48 12.49 1.55
N THR A 128 1.32 12.61 2.86
CA THR A 128 0.75 11.58 3.70
C THR A 128 -0.67 11.94 4.09
N TYR A 129 -1.53 10.93 4.04
CA TYR A 129 -2.90 11.00 4.46
C TYR A 129 -3.14 9.95 5.54
N ASP A 130 -3.82 10.33 6.60
CA ASP A 130 -4.31 9.40 7.61
C ASP A 130 -5.54 8.65 7.09
N ILE A 131 -5.64 7.34 7.37
CA ILE A 131 -6.86 6.57 7.16
C ILE A 131 -7.59 6.52 8.51
N PRO A 132 -8.77 7.15 8.66
CA PRO A 132 -9.41 7.23 9.96
C PRO A 132 -9.80 5.85 10.51
N ASP A 133 -9.42 5.56 11.76
CA ASP A 133 -9.82 4.36 12.51
C ASP A 133 -11.33 4.14 12.44
N ASN A 134 -12.07 5.24 12.62
CA ASN A 134 -13.51 5.27 12.51
C ASN A 134 -13.91 5.63 11.08
N ASN A 135 -14.57 4.67 10.42
CA ASN A 135 -15.10 4.82 9.06
C ASN A 135 -14.00 5.02 7.98
N PRO A 136 -13.05 4.07 7.86
CA PRO A 136 -12.03 4.06 6.80
C PRO A 136 -12.64 3.87 5.41
N TRP A 137 -13.87 3.34 5.33
CA TRP A 137 -14.56 3.03 4.08
C TRP A 137 -15.90 3.75 3.99
N LEU A 138 -16.00 4.78 3.14
CA LEU A 138 -17.30 5.42 2.90
C LEU A 138 -18.12 4.64 1.88
N THR A 139 -19.37 4.35 2.23
CA THR A 139 -20.34 3.72 1.33
C THR A 139 -21.29 4.74 0.70
N GLY A 140 -21.93 4.35 -0.41
CA GLY A 140 -22.92 5.18 -1.11
C GLY A 140 -22.33 6.39 -1.85
N GLY A 141 -23.17 7.40 -2.07
CA GLY A 141 -22.86 8.56 -2.92
C GLY A 141 -23.26 8.36 -4.39
N ASN A 142 -22.84 9.29 -5.25
CA ASN A 142 -23.19 9.25 -6.67
C ASN A 142 -22.49 8.06 -7.37
N ARG A 143 -23.26 7.01 -7.72
CA ARG A 143 -22.74 5.79 -8.36
C ARG A 143 -22.00 6.06 -9.67
N ALA A 144 -22.45 7.03 -10.48
CA ALA A 144 -21.72 7.40 -11.70
C ALA A 144 -20.29 7.88 -11.36
N SER A 145 -20.14 8.60 -10.25
CA SER A 145 -18.89 9.24 -9.84
C SER A 145 -17.97 8.31 -9.04
N TYR A 146 -18.52 7.54 -8.11
CA TYR A 146 -17.75 6.74 -7.14
C TYR A 146 -17.82 5.23 -7.38
N GLY A 147 -18.70 4.79 -8.28
CA GLY A 147 -18.92 3.37 -8.54
C GLY A 147 -19.83 2.72 -7.51
N PRO A 148 -20.02 1.40 -7.60
CA PRO A 148 -20.84 0.64 -6.67
C PRO A 148 -20.13 0.29 -5.35
N ASN A 149 -18.79 0.43 -5.29
CA ASN A 149 -17.99 0.00 -4.14
C ASN A 149 -17.70 1.12 -3.15
N ALA A 150 -17.24 0.76 -1.95
CA ALA A 150 -16.80 1.73 -0.95
C ALA A 150 -15.56 2.50 -1.45
N ARG A 151 -15.43 3.76 -0.99
CA ARG A 151 -14.26 4.62 -1.25
C ARG A 151 -13.41 4.72 0.01
N LEU A 152 -12.09 4.61 -0.16
CA LEU A 152 -11.15 4.76 0.95
C LEU A 152 -11.18 6.20 1.45
N ASN A 153 -11.46 6.37 2.74
CA ASN A 153 -11.40 7.62 3.46
C ASN A 153 -9.97 7.97 3.80
N MET A 154 -9.61 9.23 3.59
CA MET A 154 -8.27 9.74 3.79
C MET A 154 -8.37 11.19 4.25
N THR A 155 -7.62 11.56 5.27
CA THR A 155 -7.53 12.93 5.79
C THR A 155 -6.13 13.48 5.62
N PRO A 156 -5.97 14.76 5.24
CA PRO A 156 -4.64 15.38 5.14
C PRO A 156 -3.85 15.23 6.43
N GLU A 157 -2.59 14.81 6.32
CA GLU A 157 -1.68 14.74 7.48
C GLU A 157 -0.40 15.53 7.23
N SER A 158 0.28 15.35 6.09
CA SER A 158 1.51 16.12 5.80
C SER A 158 1.82 16.22 4.31
N GLY A 159 2.68 17.17 3.94
CA GLY A 159 3.14 17.40 2.57
C GLY A 159 2.21 18.30 1.75
N GLU A 160 2.18 18.14 0.42
CA GLU A 160 1.40 19.04 -0.44
C GLU A 160 -0.08 19.05 -0.10
N ILE A 161 -0.65 17.92 0.35
CA ILE A 161 -2.05 17.87 0.74
C ILE A 161 -2.35 18.82 1.90
N GLU A 162 -1.51 18.81 2.94
CA GLU A 162 -1.65 19.69 4.10
C GLU A 162 -1.43 21.15 3.69
N GLU A 163 -0.33 21.43 2.95
CA GLU A 163 0.01 22.77 2.48
C GLU A 163 -1.04 23.38 1.55
N SER A 164 -1.71 22.54 0.74
CA SER A 164 -2.75 22.98 -0.19
C SER A 164 -4.06 23.35 0.50
N GLY A 165 -4.28 22.91 1.75
CA GLY A 165 -5.55 23.02 2.45
C GLY A 165 -6.70 22.25 1.78
N ARG A 166 -6.41 21.38 0.80
CA ARG A 166 -7.42 20.58 0.10
C ARG A 166 -7.82 19.40 0.98
N ASP A 167 -9.09 19.05 0.94
CA ASP A 167 -9.66 17.93 1.68
C ASP A 167 -10.45 16.99 0.76
N ALA A 168 -11.14 16.03 1.37
CA ALA A 168 -12.04 15.11 0.68
C ALA A 168 -11.42 14.34 -0.51
N ILE A 169 -10.09 14.21 -0.54
CA ILE A 169 -9.35 13.36 -1.48
C ILE A 169 -9.51 11.90 -1.06
N ARG A 170 -9.81 11.01 -2.03
CA ARG A 170 -10.16 9.60 -1.79
C ARG A 170 -9.52 8.68 -2.83
N ILE A 171 -9.41 7.39 -2.52
CA ILE A 171 -9.26 6.34 -3.54
C ILE A 171 -10.63 5.74 -3.81
N HIS A 172 -11.07 5.77 -5.08
CA HIS A 172 -12.40 5.28 -5.43
C HIS A 172 -12.54 4.81 -6.86
N GLY A 173 -13.59 4.02 -7.09
CA GLY A 173 -13.98 3.51 -8.39
C GLY A 173 -14.91 4.45 -9.15
N GLY A 174 -15.74 3.90 -10.03
CA GLY A 174 -16.76 4.60 -10.79
C GLY A 174 -16.36 4.98 -12.21
N ARG A 175 -17.36 5.42 -12.98
CA ARG A 175 -17.27 5.72 -14.43
C ARG A 175 -16.90 4.51 -15.30
N GLN A 176 -17.18 3.30 -14.81
CA GLN A 176 -16.99 2.04 -15.53
C GLN A 176 -18.33 1.35 -15.82
N GLU A 177 -19.43 1.97 -15.39
CA GLU A 177 -20.79 1.55 -15.66
C GLU A 177 -21.57 2.70 -16.30
N ASN A 178 -22.46 2.37 -17.25
CA ASN A 178 -23.43 3.27 -17.83
C ASN A 178 -24.82 2.95 -17.28
N TYR A 179 -25.60 4.00 -16.96
CA TYR A 179 -26.98 3.82 -16.52
C TYR A 179 -27.91 3.69 -17.73
N ASP A 180 -28.56 2.54 -17.85
CA ASP A 180 -29.64 2.30 -18.81
C ASP A 180 -30.96 2.79 -18.20
N SER A 181 -31.50 3.88 -18.76
CA SER A 181 -32.76 4.48 -18.32
C SER A 181 -34.00 3.64 -18.64
N LYS A 182 -33.92 2.74 -19.63
CA LYS A 182 -35.03 1.86 -20.03
C LYS A 182 -35.12 0.68 -19.08
N THR A 183 -34.01 0.03 -18.78
CA THR A 183 -33.99 -1.12 -17.87
C THR A 183 -33.80 -0.74 -16.41
N LYS A 184 -33.48 0.53 -16.13
CA LYS A 184 -33.12 1.06 -14.80
C LYS A 184 -31.94 0.32 -14.17
N LYS A 185 -31.02 -0.18 -14.99
CA LYS A 185 -29.85 -0.95 -14.54
C LYS A 185 -28.55 -0.24 -14.89
N TRP A 186 -27.53 -0.49 -14.09
CA TRP A 186 -26.16 -0.13 -14.43
C TRP A 186 -25.55 -1.29 -15.23
N ILE A 187 -24.95 -0.96 -16.37
CA ILE A 187 -24.34 -1.91 -17.29
C ILE A 187 -22.86 -1.56 -17.40
N LEU A 188 -21.98 -2.56 -17.34
CA LEU A 188 -20.55 -2.34 -17.53
C LEU A 188 -20.28 -1.67 -18.88
N ALA A 189 -19.35 -0.74 -18.90
CA ALA A 189 -18.84 -0.17 -20.15
C ALA A 189 -17.99 -1.22 -20.87
N ASP A 190 -18.06 -1.24 -22.21
CA ASP A 190 -17.35 -2.24 -23.02
C ASP A 190 -15.82 -2.16 -22.88
N ASN A 191 -15.29 -0.95 -22.65
CA ASN A 191 -13.87 -0.68 -22.41
C ASN A 191 -13.73 0.31 -21.25
N PRO A 192 -13.81 -0.16 -20.00
CA PRO A 192 -13.72 0.71 -18.84
C PRO A 192 -12.32 1.31 -18.74
N GLU A 193 -12.26 2.63 -18.53
CA GLU A 193 -11.00 3.36 -18.33
C GLU A 193 -11.06 4.15 -17.04
N LEU A 194 -9.93 4.32 -16.37
CA LEU A 194 -9.83 5.22 -15.23
C LEU A 194 -9.94 6.67 -15.71
N LYS A 195 -11.10 7.30 -15.56
CA LYS A 195 -11.31 8.71 -15.92
C LYS A 195 -10.76 9.67 -14.86
N LYS A 196 -10.37 10.87 -15.29
CA LYS A 196 -9.88 11.96 -14.42
C LYS A 196 -10.90 12.35 -13.35
N THR A 197 -10.41 12.77 -12.19
CA THR A 197 -11.22 13.15 -11.03
C THR A 197 -11.08 14.64 -10.72
N ARG A 198 -11.65 15.10 -9.60
CA ARG A 198 -11.43 16.43 -9.02
C ARG A 198 -10.35 16.39 -7.92
N GLY A 199 -9.31 15.58 -8.11
CA GLY A 199 -8.20 15.44 -7.17
C GLY A 199 -8.09 14.08 -6.50
N CYS A 200 -9.15 13.28 -6.49
CA CYS A 200 -9.11 11.91 -5.99
C CYS A 200 -8.25 10.98 -6.86
N LEU A 201 -7.82 9.86 -6.28
CA LEU A 201 -7.27 8.73 -7.03
C LEU A 201 -8.42 7.88 -7.58
N ARG A 202 -8.44 7.69 -8.90
CA ARG A 202 -9.37 6.75 -9.55
C ARG A 202 -8.74 5.36 -9.64
N ALA A 203 -9.46 4.33 -9.23
CA ALA A 203 -9.10 2.92 -9.42
C ALA A 203 -10.20 2.17 -10.18
N PHE A 204 -9.93 0.94 -10.63
CA PHE A 204 -11.00 0.11 -11.21
C PHE A 204 -12.01 -0.29 -10.13
N ASP A 205 -13.27 -0.47 -10.51
CA ASP A 205 -14.32 -0.89 -9.57
C ASP A 205 -14.03 -2.29 -9.01
N THR A 206 -13.44 -3.16 -9.83
CA THR A 206 -12.94 -4.47 -9.41
C THR A 206 -11.84 -4.35 -8.36
N ASP A 207 -10.88 -3.44 -8.57
CA ASP A 207 -9.78 -3.20 -7.63
C ASP A 207 -10.28 -2.65 -6.30
N MET A 208 -11.23 -1.71 -6.31
CA MET A 208 -11.81 -1.19 -5.07
C MET A 208 -12.57 -2.27 -4.30
N SER A 209 -13.23 -3.19 -5.00
CA SER A 209 -13.91 -4.32 -4.38
C SER A 209 -12.91 -5.29 -3.73
N ALA A 210 -11.82 -5.62 -4.43
CA ALA A 210 -10.76 -6.50 -3.92
C ALA A 210 -10.00 -5.85 -2.76
N PHE A 211 -9.61 -4.58 -2.91
CA PHE A 211 -8.89 -3.83 -1.90
C PHE A 211 -9.65 -3.80 -0.57
N LYS A 212 -10.95 -3.45 -0.59
CA LYS A 212 -11.77 -3.48 0.63
C LYS A 212 -11.79 -4.87 1.26
N LYS A 213 -12.06 -5.92 0.47
CA LYS A 213 -12.12 -7.29 0.98
C LYS A 213 -10.79 -7.74 1.60
N ILE A 214 -9.67 -7.36 1.00
CA ILE A 214 -8.34 -7.69 1.51
C ILE A 214 -8.12 -6.99 2.86
N THR A 215 -8.40 -5.69 2.97
CA THR A 215 -8.26 -4.97 4.26
C THR A 215 -9.26 -5.42 5.31
N ASP A 216 -10.48 -5.79 4.93
CA ASP A 216 -11.45 -6.39 5.86
C ASP A 216 -10.90 -7.72 6.40
N ASN A 217 -10.43 -8.61 5.51
CA ASN A 217 -9.86 -9.89 5.89
C ASN A 217 -8.62 -9.73 6.79
N LEU A 218 -7.75 -8.76 6.52
CA LEU A 218 -6.58 -8.51 7.35
C LEU A 218 -7.00 -8.16 8.79
N GLN A 219 -7.95 -7.25 8.96
CA GLN A 219 -8.47 -6.84 10.28
C GLN A 219 -9.30 -7.95 10.96
N GLU A 220 -9.96 -8.82 10.18
CA GLU A 220 -10.69 -9.97 10.72
C GLU A 220 -9.75 -11.10 11.20
N THR A 221 -8.60 -11.27 10.54
CA THR A 221 -7.66 -12.37 10.80
C THR A 221 -6.54 -12.00 11.77
N ASP A 222 -6.23 -10.71 11.92
CA ASP A 222 -5.31 -10.20 12.91
C ASP A 222 -5.96 -9.02 13.67
N SER A 223 -6.29 -9.22 14.94
CA SER A 223 -6.97 -8.20 15.75
C SER A 223 -6.12 -6.97 16.07
N LYS A 224 -4.82 -7.01 15.78
CA LYS A 224 -3.91 -5.87 15.90
C LYS A 224 -3.79 -5.09 14.61
N GLU A 225 -4.30 -5.62 13.51
CA GLU A 225 -4.31 -4.97 12.23
C GLU A 225 -5.44 -3.94 12.19
N VAL A 226 -5.09 -2.69 11.96
CA VAL A 226 -6.01 -1.55 11.91
C VAL A 226 -5.60 -0.62 10.76
N PRO A 227 -6.45 0.34 10.35
CA PRO A 227 -6.11 1.25 9.26
C PRO A 227 -4.87 2.09 9.56
N GLY A 228 -3.97 2.21 8.59
CA GLY A 228 -2.75 3.01 8.70
C GLY A 228 -2.85 4.31 7.91
N GLN A 229 -1.89 4.51 7.01
CA GLN A 229 -1.75 5.73 6.23
C GLN A 229 -1.75 5.46 4.73
N VAL A 230 -2.01 6.51 3.96
CA VAL A 230 -1.74 6.55 2.52
C VAL A 230 -0.61 7.52 2.25
N THR A 231 0.50 7.02 1.71
CA THR A 231 1.61 7.86 1.23
C THR A 231 1.53 8.00 -0.28
N ILE A 232 1.40 9.22 -0.78
CA ILE A 232 1.37 9.52 -2.21
C ILE A 232 2.66 10.22 -2.63
N SER A 233 3.37 9.61 -3.58
CA SER A 233 4.62 10.14 -4.14
C SER A 233 4.57 10.19 -5.68
N ALA A 234 5.40 11.04 -6.27
CA ALA A 234 5.59 11.14 -7.71
C ALA A 234 6.98 10.63 -8.07
N ASP A 235 7.16 9.31 -8.03
CA ASP A 235 8.44 8.64 -8.19
C ASP A 235 8.42 7.56 -9.28
N LEU A 236 7.30 7.42 -10.02
CA LEU A 236 7.27 6.61 -11.22
C LEU A 236 7.78 7.39 -12.43
N ASP A 237 8.76 6.82 -13.10
CA ASP A 237 9.11 7.20 -14.47
C ASP A 237 8.25 6.41 -15.47
N LYS A 238 7.93 7.00 -16.63
CA LYS A 238 7.04 6.50 -17.70
C LYS A 238 6.82 4.96 -17.72
N LEU A 239 5.66 4.48 -17.26
CA LEU A 239 5.13 3.12 -17.53
C LEU A 239 4.21 3.12 -18.78
N GLY A 240 4.41 2.21 -19.74
CA GLY A 240 3.50 1.98 -20.90
C GLY A 240 2.65 0.70 -20.75
N ALA A 241 1.36 0.72 -21.17
CA ALA A 241 0.29 -0.33 -20.99
C ALA A 241 0.55 -1.71 -21.66
N PRO A 242 -0.20 -2.85 -21.42
CA PRO A 242 -1.35 -3.23 -20.52
C PRO A 242 -1.09 -4.52 -19.64
N THR A 243 -2.03 -5.46 -19.31
CA THR A 243 -1.82 -6.71 -18.49
C THR A 243 -2.66 -8.00 -18.81
N LYS A 244 -2.16 -9.19 -18.44
CA LYS A 244 -2.77 -10.55 -18.36
C LYS A 244 -3.13 -11.08 -16.93
N THR A 245 -3.99 -12.10 -16.88
CA THR A 245 -4.51 -12.83 -15.70
C THR A 245 -4.06 -14.30 -15.67
N GLU A 246 -3.80 -14.89 -14.50
CA GLU A 246 -3.60 -16.34 -14.33
C GLU A 246 -4.14 -16.92 -13.01
N SER A 247 -4.31 -18.24 -13.00
CA SER A 247 -4.84 -19.05 -11.89
C SER A 247 -3.75 -19.84 -11.18
N ILE A 248 -3.64 -19.69 -9.86
CA ILE A 248 -2.61 -20.38 -9.06
C ILE A 248 -3.23 -20.96 -7.79
N ASN A 249 -3.08 -22.27 -7.62
CA ASN A 249 -3.71 -23.03 -6.53
C ASN A 249 -5.21 -22.77 -6.32
N GLY A 250 -5.91 -22.44 -7.42
CA GLY A 250 -7.35 -22.14 -7.40
C GLY A 250 -7.70 -20.67 -7.14
N VAL A 251 -6.73 -19.76 -7.05
CA VAL A 251 -6.94 -18.30 -6.93
C VAL A 251 -6.50 -17.59 -8.21
N ASN A 252 -7.38 -16.78 -8.80
CA ASN A 252 -7.07 -15.97 -9.98
C ASN A 252 -6.47 -14.63 -9.58
N VAL A 253 -5.31 -14.28 -10.12
CA VAL A 253 -4.61 -13.03 -9.83
C VAL A 253 -4.28 -12.30 -11.14
N GLN A 254 -4.51 -10.97 -11.15
CA GLN A 254 -4.30 -10.05 -12.26
C GLN A 254 -3.23 -9.01 -11.88
N TYR A 255 -2.37 -8.59 -12.81
CA TYR A 255 -1.24 -7.67 -12.50
C TYR A 255 -1.20 -6.47 -13.44
N TYR A 256 -0.03 -5.80 -13.61
CA TYR A 256 0.32 -5.00 -14.81
C TYR A 256 1.50 -5.59 -15.59
N VAL A 257 1.32 -5.89 -16.89
CA VAL A 257 2.28 -6.66 -17.69
C VAL A 257 2.30 -6.18 -19.13
N PRO A 258 3.15 -5.19 -19.47
CA PRO A 258 3.36 -4.77 -20.86
C PRO A 258 3.51 -6.02 -21.72
N GLU A 259 2.98 -6.05 -22.95
CA GLU A 259 2.88 -7.29 -23.74
C GLU A 259 4.21 -8.11 -23.79
N SER A 260 5.35 -7.42 -23.74
CA SER A 260 6.73 -7.94 -23.58
C SER A 260 7.04 -8.78 -22.32
N GLN A 261 6.24 -8.67 -21.25
CA GLN A 261 6.52 -9.21 -19.91
C GLN A 261 5.55 -10.34 -19.52
N ILE A 262 4.60 -10.68 -20.39
CA ILE A 262 3.56 -11.70 -20.16
C ILE A 262 4.19 -13.03 -19.73
N LYS A 263 5.31 -13.44 -20.33
CA LYS A 263 6.01 -14.69 -20.01
C LYS A 263 6.65 -14.70 -18.61
N TYR A 264 7.05 -13.54 -18.09
CA TYR A 264 7.74 -13.45 -16.80
C TYR A 264 6.75 -13.57 -15.62
N TRP A 265 5.58 -12.94 -15.75
CA TRP A 265 4.51 -13.07 -14.76
C TRP A 265 3.91 -14.47 -14.76
N GLN A 266 3.75 -15.10 -15.93
CA GLN A 266 3.39 -16.52 -16.04
C GLN A 266 4.33 -17.42 -15.21
N TYR A 267 5.64 -17.21 -15.32
CA TYR A 267 6.66 -17.97 -14.59
C TYR A 267 6.61 -17.77 -13.06
N LEU A 268 6.39 -16.54 -12.60
CA LEU A 268 6.35 -16.18 -11.18
C LEU A 268 5.14 -16.79 -10.47
N ILE A 269 4.04 -16.88 -11.20
CA ILE A 269 2.79 -17.49 -10.79
C ILE A 269 2.97 -18.99 -10.61
N ASP A 270 3.44 -19.66 -11.66
CA ASP A 270 3.73 -21.09 -11.64
C ASP A 270 4.76 -21.47 -10.54
N SER A 271 5.71 -20.59 -10.22
CA SER A 271 6.70 -20.87 -9.17
C SER A 271 6.23 -20.60 -7.74
N THR A 272 5.27 -19.67 -7.55
CA THR A 272 4.87 -19.19 -6.21
C THR A 272 3.72 -19.99 -5.62
N PHE A 273 2.79 -20.46 -6.45
CA PHE A 273 1.76 -21.36 -5.96
C PHE A 273 1.77 -22.73 -6.65
N GLY A 274 2.43 -22.91 -7.80
CA GLY A 274 2.57 -24.24 -8.40
C GLY A 274 3.53 -25.16 -7.65
N LYS A 275 3.03 -25.83 -6.59
CA LYS A 275 3.25 -27.27 -6.31
C LYS A 275 2.54 -27.70 -5.02
N ASN A 276 1.48 -28.50 -5.20
CA ASN A 276 1.56 -29.88 -4.72
C ASN A 276 1.21 -30.82 -5.88
N LYS A 277 2.19 -31.69 -6.15
CA LYS A 277 2.31 -32.58 -7.30
C LYS A 277 1.20 -33.63 -7.39
N LYS A 278 1.01 -34.15 -8.60
CA LYS A 278 1.48 -35.52 -8.87
C LYS A 278 2.52 -35.47 -9.97
#